data_AF-A0A0A1W1Z2-F1
#
_entry.id   AF-A0A0A1W1Z2-F1
#
_cell.length_a   1.000
_cell.length_b   1.000
_cell.length_c   1.000
_cell.angle_alpha   90.00
_cell.angle_beta   90.00
_cell.angle_gamma   90.00
#
_symmetry.space_group_name_H-M   'P 1'
#
loop_
_entity.id
_entity.type
_entity.pdbx_description
1 polymer ?
#
loop_
_entity_poly.entity_id
_entity_poly.type
_entity_poly.pdbx_seq_one_letter_code
_entity_poly.pdbx_strand_id
1 'polypeptide(L)' 'MSISVTGQVKRIEIGTGTWALIADNGQTYELMNPPAELTQKKAKVTVMGEIRSDLMTLAMIGPVLQVTSFQSLP' A
#
# COMPACT_ATOMS: atom_id res chain seq x y z
N MET A 1 -6.13 -3.69 12.58
CA MET A 1 -4.86 -4.26 13.11
C MET A 1 -3.71 -3.43 12.57
N SER A 2 -2.87 -2.84 13.42
CA SER A 2 -1.73 -2.03 12.97
C SER A 2 -0.55 -2.92 12.56
N ILE A 3 0.09 -2.59 11.44
CA ILE A 3 1.24 -3.32 10.91
C ILE A 3 2.34 -2.37 10.42
N SER A 4 3.54 -2.91 10.27
CA SER A 4 4.66 -2.30 9.56
C SER A 4 5.14 -3.28 8.49
N VAL A 5 5.19 -2.84 7.23
CA VAL A 5 5.50 -3.70 6.09
C VAL A 5 6.39 -3.00 5.08
N THR A 6 7.42 -3.70 4.64
CA THR A 6 8.38 -3.21 3.63
C THR A 6 8.04 -3.75 2.25
N GLY A 7 8.12 -2.91 1.24
CA GLY A 7 7.85 -3.30 -0.14
C GLY A 7 8.07 -2.18 -1.16
N GLN A 8 7.58 -2.42 -2.37
CA GLN A 8 7.58 -1.44 -3.46
C GLN A 8 6.17 -0.92 -3.73
N VAL A 9 6.04 0.40 -3.84
CA VAL A 9 4.78 1.03 -4.22
C VAL A 9 4.62 1.00 -5.74
N LYS A 10 3.45 0.55 -6.21
CA LYS A 10 3.10 0.50 -7.64
C LYS A 10 1.68 0.97 -7.86
N ARG A 11 1.46 1.65 -8.99
CA ARG A 11 0.12 1.87 -9.54
C ARG A 11 -0.30 0.58 -10.25
N ILE A 12 -1.45 0.03 -9.88
CA ILE A 12 -2.08 -1.10 -10.56
C ILE A 12 -3.19 -0.54 -11.45
N GLU A 13 -3.14 -0.82 -12.75
CA GLU A 13 -4.09 -0.33 -13.74
C GLU A 13 -5.30 -1.27 -13.85
N ILE A 14 -6.12 -1.28 -12.79
CA ILE A 14 -7.41 -1.99 -12.76
C ILE A 14 -8.54 -0.98 -12.50
N GLY A 15 -9.57 -0.98 -13.36
CA GLY A 15 -10.61 0.05 -13.31
C GLY A 15 -10.03 1.46 -13.45
N THR A 16 -10.29 2.34 -12.48
CA THR A 16 -9.71 3.70 -12.40
C THR A 16 -8.25 3.74 -11.92
N GLY A 17 -7.70 2.57 -11.59
CA GLY A 17 -6.38 2.38 -11.04
C GLY A 17 -6.36 2.52 -9.51
N THR A 18 -5.51 1.72 -8.86
CA THR A 18 -5.29 1.77 -7.41
C THR A 18 -3.80 1.77 -7.09
N TRP A 19 -3.43 2.23 -5.90
CA TRP A 19 -2.06 2.16 -5.41
C TRP A 19 -1.90 0.91 -4.56
N ALA A 20 -0.81 0.18 -4.79
CA ALA A 20 -0.51 -1.04 -4.07
C ALA A 20 0.90 -1.02 -3.49
N LEU A 21 1.09 -1.68 -2.36
CA LEU A 21 2.39 -2.07 -1.85
C LEU A 21 2.59 -3.56 -2.14
N ILE A 22 3.55 -3.88 -2.99
CA ILE A 22 4.02 -5.25 -3.17
C ILE A 22 5.09 -5.48 -2.12
N ALA A 23 4.73 -6.22 -1.07
CA ALA A 23 5.60 -6.46 0.07
C ALA A 23 6.67 -7.51 -0.25
N ASP A 24 7.79 -7.42 0.46
CA ASP A 24 8.92 -8.34 0.29
C ASP A 24 8.56 -9.80 0.63
N ASN A 25 7.50 -10.01 1.42
CA ASN A 25 6.97 -11.34 1.75
C ASN A 25 6.06 -11.91 0.65
N GLY A 26 5.91 -11.23 -0.49
CA GLY A 26 5.08 -11.65 -1.62
C GLY A 26 3.60 -11.28 -1.51
N GLN A 27 3.16 -10.72 -0.37
CA GLN A 27 1.79 -10.24 -0.21
C GLN A 27 1.60 -8.87 -0.89
N THR A 28 0.42 -8.64 -1.45
CA THR A 28 0.03 -7.33 -1.98
C THR A 28 -0.98 -6.68 -1.04
N TYR A 29 -0.80 -5.38 -0.80
CA TYR A 29 -1.72 -4.56 -0.03
C TYR A 29 -2.23 -3.42 -0.90
N GLU A 30 -3.53 -3.19 -0.88
CA GLU A 30 -4.11 -1.99 -1.48
C GLU A 30 -3.94 -0.81 -0.52
N LEU A 31 -3.36 0.29 -0.98
CA LEU A 31 -3.07 1.46 -0.16
C LEU A 31 -4.27 2.40 -0.13
N MET A 32 -4.84 2.57 1.06
CA MET A 32 -5.89 3.56 1.31
C MET A 32 -5.27 4.86 1.81
N ASN A 33 -5.68 5.98 1.18
CA ASN A 33 -5.19 7.33 1.45
C ASN A 33 -3.66 7.47 1.49
N PRO A 34 -2.90 6.91 0.52
CA PRO A 34 -1.45 7.09 0.51
C PRO A 34 -1.10 8.57 0.30
N PRO A 35 -0.12 9.12 1.04
CA PRO A 35 0.35 10.47 0.79
C PRO A 35 0.98 10.57 -0.61
N ALA A 36 0.85 11.73 -1.26
CA ALA A 36 1.30 11.92 -2.64
C ALA A 36 2.78 11.52 -2.83
N GLU A 37 3.63 11.88 -1.87
CA GLU A 37 5.06 11.54 -1.86
C GLU A 37 5.33 10.04 -1.93
N LEU A 38 4.52 9.22 -1.26
CA LEU A 38 4.62 7.76 -1.27
C LEU A 38 4.33 7.21 -2.67
N THR A 39 3.37 7.82 -3.38
CA THR A 39 2.94 7.37 -4.71
C THR A 39 3.82 7.86 -5.86
N GLN A 40 4.57 8.94 -5.64
CA GLN A 40 5.52 9.48 -6.63
C GLN A 40 6.88 8.77 -6.55
N LYS A 41 7.27 8.33 -5.35
CA LYS A 41 8.53 7.62 -5.13
C LYS A 41 8.39 6.17 -5.60
N LYS A 42 9.07 5.82 -6.70
CA LYS A 42 9.28 4.41 -7.12
C LYS A 42 10.30 3.66 -6.24
N ALA A 43 10.56 4.16 -5.03
CA ALA A 43 11.56 3.62 -4.12
C ALA A 43 10.97 2.50 -3.25
N LYS A 44 11.86 1.67 -2.71
CA LYS A 44 11.50 0.72 -1.66
C LYS A 44 11.18 1.50 -0.38
N VAL A 45 10.12 1.12 0.30
CA VAL A 45 9.61 1.85 1.48
C VAL A 45 9.18 0.87 2.56
N THR A 46 9.17 1.36 3.81
CA THR A 46 8.44 0.72 4.90
C THR A 46 7.20 1.56 5.20
N VAL A 47 6.03 0.93 5.14
CA VAL A 47 4.73 1.56 5.40
C VAL A 47 4.22 1.08 6.74
N MET A 48 3.81 2.03 7.59
CA MET A 48 3.07 1.75 8.81
C MET A 48 1.61 2.16 8.61
N GLY A 49 0.70 1.31 9.06
CA GLY A 49 -0.72 1.56 8.85
C GLY A 49 -1.61 0.52 9.49
N GLU A 50 -2.90 0.63 9.20
CA GLU A 50 -3.91 -0.27 9.73
C GLU A 50 -4.53 -1.12 8.62
N ILE A 51 -4.60 -2.43 8.84
CA ILE A 51 -5.43 -3.31 8.03
C ILE A 51 -6.89 -3.05 8.34
N ARG A 52 -7.61 -2.63 7.29
CA ARG A 52 -9.04 -2.35 7.28
C ARG A 52 -9.79 -3.57 6.74
N SER A 53 -10.01 -4.55 7.62
CA SER A 53 -10.77 -5.77 7.30
C SER A 53 -12.28 -5.54 7.15
N ASP A 54 -12.74 -4.35 7.53
CA ASP A 54 -14.12 -3.88 7.42
C ASP A 54 -14.45 -3.27 6.04
N LEU A 55 -13.45 -3.16 5.16
CA LEU A 55 -13.59 -2.55 3.84
C LEU A 55 -13.42 -3.57 2.72
N MET A 56 -14.25 -3.43 1.69
CA MET A 56 -14.05 -4.07 0.39
C MET A 56 -13.83 -3.00 -0.67
N THR A 57 -12.90 -3.26 -1.59
CA THR A 57 -12.58 -2.36 -2.70
C THR A 57 -12.97 -3.01 -4.01
N LEU A 58 -13.10 -2.19 -5.07
CA LEU A 58 -13.37 -2.70 -6.41
C LEU A 58 -12.15 -3.41 -7.02
N ALA A 59 -10.93 -3.07 -6.57
CA ALA A 59 -9.72 -3.66 -7.11
C ALA A 59 -9.48 -5.09 -6.61
N MET A 60 -9.89 -5.40 -5.37
CA MET A 60 -9.78 -6.74 -4.76
C MET A 60 -8.39 -7.38 -4.91
N ILE A 61 -7.32 -6.60 -4.81
CA ILE A 61 -5.94 -7.06 -5.04
C ILE A 61 -5.22 -7.53 -3.76
N GLY A 62 -5.91 -7.51 -2.62
CA GLY A 62 -5.36 -7.87 -1.32
C GLY A 62 -6.03 -7.10 -0.19
N PRO A 63 -5.50 -7.20 1.04
CA PRO A 63 -6.01 -6.45 2.19
C PRO A 63 -5.83 -4.95 1.99
N VAL A 64 -6.79 -4.17 2.47
CA VAL A 64 -6.70 -2.70 2.48
C VAL A 64 -5.83 -2.26 3.64
N LEU A 65 -4.73 -1.56 3.33
CA LEU A 65 -3.81 -0.95 4.27
C LEU A 65 -4.03 0.57 4.26
N GLN A 66 -4.66 1.09 5.30
CA GLN A 66 -4.76 2.53 5.52
C GLN A 66 -3.42 3.05 6.00
N VAL A 67 -2.79 3.91 5.20
CA VAL A 67 -1.46 4.44 5.48
C VAL A 67 -1.53 5.47 6.61
N THR A 68 -0.73 5.26 7.65
CA THR A 68 -0.54 6.22 8.74
C THR A 68 0.77 6.98 8.56
N SER A 69 1.84 6.29 8.19
CA SER A 69 3.14 6.89 7.89
C SER A 69 3.97 5.98 6.98
N PHE A 70 5.06 6.52 6.42
CA PHE A 70 6.00 5.74 5.64
C PHE A 70 7.43 6.26 5.83
N GLN A 71 8.39 5.38 5.60
CA GLN A 71 9.80 5.69 5.54
C GLN A 71 10.36 5.22 4.20
N SER A 72 11.02 6.13 3.47
CA SER A 72 11.79 5.75 2.29
C SER A 72 13.06 5.01 2.72
N LEU A 73 13.36 3.90 2.05
CA LEU A 73 14.62 3.21 2.21
C LEU A 73 15.62 3.74 1.17
N PRO A 74 16.93 3.79 1.51
CA PRO A 74 17.98 4.22 0.59
C PRO A 74 18.14 3.28 -0.61
#